data_AF-A0A106PUN7-F1
#
_entry.id   AF-A0A106PUN7-F1
#
_cell.length_a   1.000
_cell.length_b   1.000
_cell.length_c   1.000
_cell.angle_alpha   90.00
_cell.angle_beta   90.00
_cell.angle_gamma   90.00
#
_symmetry.space_group_name_H-M   'P 1'
#
loop_
_entity.id
_entity.type
_entity.pdbx_description
1 polymer ?
#
loop_
_entity_poly.entity_id
_entity_poly.type
_entity_poly.pdbx_seq_one_letter_code
_entity_poly.pdbx_strand_id
1 'polypeptide(L)'
;MCDPFDNAAPAGARLAFGQLILATPALTWLLLTKRIGNAGTMLAEMFPGGTPGNVWLGATVVNQDEADRDIPKLLTTPARIRFLSIEPMLGPIDLESVRWPSLDGHRVDVLRGGYWNEAPYVIGARSAALDAPKGGFTSHSDFPSTIDWVIAGGESGRGARITHPVWVRRLRDQCHGADVPFLFKQWGQWMPGIGATVEQIEAARSGAWIQLSGHVHDGNDLAVFANGDAHMLSVGKRLAGRMLDGIVHHAFPDSTPRSSTVDSVAARRDPPARRVIPIVGDRHV
;
A
#
# COMPACT_ATOMS: atom_id res chain seq x y z
N MET A 1 1.98 -14.50 10.08
CA MET A 1 2.83 -13.31 9.88
C MET A 1 3.85 -13.26 11.00
N CYS A 2 5.13 -13.09 10.68
CA CYS A 2 6.22 -13.02 11.66
C CYS A 2 7.33 -12.09 11.18
N ASP A 3 8.22 -11.68 12.09
CA ASP A 3 9.40 -10.87 11.79
C ASP A 3 10.67 -11.66 12.16
N PRO A 4 11.33 -12.33 11.20
CA PRO A 4 12.58 -13.04 11.44
C PRO A 4 13.82 -12.14 11.33
N PHE A 5 13.66 -10.82 11.10
CA PHE A 5 14.75 -9.93 10.71
C PHE A 5 15.36 -9.12 11.87
N ASP A 6 15.17 -9.61 13.09
CA ASP A 6 15.79 -9.04 14.30
C ASP A 6 17.26 -9.44 14.40
N ASN A 7 18.14 -8.45 14.58
CA ASN A 7 19.57 -8.65 14.83
C ASN A 7 19.85 -9.41 16.14
N ALA A 8 18.94 -9.34 17.12
CA ALA A 8 19.08 -9.98 18.42
C ALA A 8 18.53 -11.42 18.45
N ALA A 9 18.19 -12.02 17.31
CA ALA A 9 17.71 -13.39 17.25
C ALA A 9 18.76 -14.37 17.81
N PRO A 10 18.36 -15.39 18.60
CA PRO A 10 19.28 -16.42 19.09
C PRO A 10 20.05 -17.10 17.96
N ALA A 11 21.30 -17.49 18.24
CA ALA A 11 22.14 -18.20 17.27
C ALA A 11 21.44 -19.45 16.72
N GLY A 12 21.48 -19.64 15.40
CA GLY A 12 20.84 -20.76 14.72
C GLY A 12 19.31 -20.67 14.56
N ALA A 13 18.62 -19.76 15.25
CA ALA A 13 17.15 -19.67 15.18
C ALA A 13 16.66 -19.31 13.76
N ARG A 14 17.34 -18.39 13.07
CA ARG A 14 16.98 -18.00 11.69
C ARG A 14 17.19 -19.15 10.70
N LEU A 15 18.27 -19.90 10.82
CA LEU A 15 18.52 -21.09 9.99
C LEU A 15 17.46 -22.17 10.23
N ALA A 16 17.14 -22.48 11.49
CA ALA A 16 16.08 -23.43 11.82
C ALA A 16 14.72 -22.98 11.27
N PHE A 17 14.42 -21.68 11.35
CA PHE A 17 13.20 -21.11 10.79
C PHE A 17 13.16 -21.20 9.25
N GLY A 18 14.29 -20.96 8.57
CA GLY A 18 14.43 -21.18 7.13
C GLY A 18 14.17 -22.63 6.73
N GLN A 19 14.70 -23.59 7.48
CA GLN A 19 14.44 -25.02 7.23
C GLN A 19 12.96 -25.38 7.41
N LEU A 20 12.29 -24.81 8.42
CA LEU A 20 10.85 -24.99 8.61
C LEU A 20 10.06 -24.47 7.40
N ILE A 21 10.41 -23.30 6.87
CA ILE A 21 9.78 -22.73 5.67
C ILE A 21 9.97 -23.67 4.47
N LEU A 22 11.19 -24.17 4.24
CA LEU A 22 11.49 -25.10 3.15
C LEU A 22 10.73 -26.43 3.28
N ALA A 23 10.56 -26.92 4.51
CA ALA A 23 9.81 -28.15 4.80
C ALA A 23 8.28 -27.98 4.66
N THR A 24 7.78 -26.75 4.50
CA THR A 24 6.34 -26.45 4.44
C THR A 24 5.97 -25.68 3.16
N PRO A 25 6.23 -26.23 1.96
CA PRO A 25 6.00 -25.52 0.70
C PRO A 25 4.51 -25.24 0.42
N ALA A 26 3.60 -25.96 1.08
CA ALA A 26 2.16 -25.74 0.99
C ALA A 26 1.65 -24.52 1.78
N LEU A 27 2.49 -23.91 2.63
CA LEU A 27 2.13 -22.72 3.40
C LEU A 27 2.65 -21.45 2.72
N THR A 28 1.85 -20.40 2.74
CA THR A 28 2.31 -19.04 2.42
C THR A 28 2.84 -18.36 3.68
N TRP A 29 4.12 -18.01 3.67
CA TRP A 29 4.80 -17.37 4.79
C TRP A 29 4.87 -15.86 4.60
N LEU A 30 4.06 -15.11 5.35
CA LEU A 30 4.10 -13.65 5.38
C LEU A 30 5.17 -13.20 6.37
N LEU A 31 6.31 -12.74 5.86
CA LEU A 31 7.40 -12.15 6.65
C LEU A 31 7.25 -10.63 6.62
N LEU A 32 6.88 -10.01 7.74
CA LEU A 32 6.66 -8.57 7.85
C LEU A 32 7.66 -7.97 8.82
N THR A 33 8.30 -6.85 8.46
CA THR A 33 9.24 -6.18 9.35
C THR A 33 9.24 -4.66 9.23
N LYS A 34 9.63 -3.99 10.32
CA LYS A 34 10.02 -2.58 10.34
C LYS A 34 11.50 -2.35 10.00
N ARG A 35 12.27 -3.43 9.79
CA ARG A 35 13.73 -3.41 9.58
C ARG A 35 14.08 -3.96 8.21
N ILE A 36 13.37 -3.51 7.17
CA ILE A 36 13.49 -4.10 5.83
C ILE A 36 14.93 -4.06 5.28
N GLY A 37 15.77 -3.13 5.75
CA GLY A 37 17.20 -3.08 5.41
C GLY A 37 18.00 -4.33 5.82
N ASN A 38 17.52 -5.11 6.80
CA ASN A 38 18.14 -6.38 7.20
C ASN A 38 17.72 -7.56 6.31
N ALA A 39 16.57 -7.45 5.63
CA ALA A 39 15.89 -8.60 5.05
C ALA A 39 16.72 -9.28 3.97
N GLY A 40 17.36 -8.54 3.06
CA GLY A 40 18.15 -9.11 1.96
C GLY A 40 19.27 -10.04 2.46
N THR A 41 20.12 -9.54 3.37
CA THR A 41 21.22 -10.33 3.95
C THR A 41 20.70 -11.55 4.72
N MET A 42 19.67 -11.36 5.54
CA MET A 42 19.14 -12.45 6.38
C MET A 42 18.37 -13.50 5.57
N LEU A 43 17.69 -13.12 4.48
CA LEU A 43 17.09 -14.06 3.54
C LEU A 43 18.15 -14.87 2.82
N ALA A 44 19.27 -14.26 2.41
CA ALA A 44 20.38 -14.98 1.78
C ALA A 44 21.02 -16.00 2.74
N GLU A 45 21.10 -15.69 4.04
CA GLU A 45 21.55 -16.64 5.06
C GLU A 45 20.56 -17.80 5.23
N MET A 46 19.26 -17.50 5.30
CA MET A 46 18.21 -18.51 5.47
C MET A 46 18.05 -19.41 4.22
N PHE A 47 18.24 -18.83 3.03
CA PHE A 47 17.98 -19.47 1.76
C PHE A 47 19.13 -19.22 0.76
N PRO A 48 20.28 -19.92 0.91
CA PRO A 48 21.43 -19.74 0.01
C PRO A 48 21.12 -20.03 -1.47
N GLY A 49 20.12 -20.87 -1.74
CA GLY A 49 19.62 -21.18 -3.08
C GLY A 49 18.58 -20.19 -3.64
N GLY A 50 18.29 -19.10 -2.92
CA GLY A 50 17.29 -18.11 -3.27
C GLY A 50 16.00 -18.23 -2.45
N THR A 51 15.36 -17.09 -2.22
CA THR A 51 14.11 -16.99 -1.45
C THR A 51 12.99 -17.83 -2.08
N PRO A 52 12.37 -18.78 -1.35
CA PRO A 52 11.28 -19.60 -1.88
C PRO A 52 10.07 -18.79 -2.32
N GLY A 53 9.38 -19.24 -3.38
CA GLY A 53 8.22 -18.53 -3.96
C GLY A 53 7.00 -18.42 -3.04
N ASN A 54 6.92 -19.24 -1.99
CA ASN A 54 5.88 -19.18 -0.95
C ASN A 54 6.25 -18.26 0.22
N VAL A 55 7.40 -17.57 0.16
CA VAL A 55 7.77 -16.50 1.09
C VAL A 55 7.32 -15.15 0.51
N TRP A 56 6.40 -14.50 1.20
CA TRP A 56 5.92 -13.16 0.89
C TRP A 56 6.59 -12.18 1.83
N LEU A 57 7.28 -11.20 1.28
CA LEU A 57 8.05 -10.23 2.05
C LEU A 57 7.27 -8.94 2.18
N GLY A 58 7.19 -8.37 3.37
CA GLY A 58 6.55 -7.10 3.59
C GLY A 58 7.33 -6.16 4.48
N ALA A 59 7.07 -4.87 4.28
CA ALA A 59 7.59 -3.80 5.11
C ALA A 59 6.44 -3.07 5.84
N THR A 60 6.69 -2.70 7.09
CA THR A 60 5.86 -1.74 7.82
C THR A 60 6.38 -0.33 7.56
N VAL A 61 5.50 0.55 7.10
CA VAL A 61 5.75 2.00 6.95
C VAL A 61 4.54 2.75 7.47
N VAL A 62 4.73 3.86 8.18
CA VAL A 62 3.61 4.59 8.83
C VAL A 62 3.33 5.97 8.25
N ASN A 63 4.24 6.49 7.42
CA ASN A 63 4.15 7.80 6.77
C ASN A 63 5.03 7.85 5.51
N GLN A 64 5.00 8.96 4.76
CA GLN A 64 5.77 9.12 3.52
C GLN A 64 7.28 9.01 3.73
N ASP A 65 7.83 9.51 4.84
CA ASP A 65 9.27 9.46 5.10
C ASP A 65 9.77 8.02 5.22
N GLU A 66 9.02 7.17 5.92
CA GLU A 66 9.32 5.74 5.98
C GLU A 66 9.09 5.05 4.63
N ALA A 67 8.05 5.44 3.89
CA ALA A 67 7.80 4.92 2.55
C ALA A 67 8.99 5.21 1.61
N ASP A 68 9.46 6.46 1.56
CA ASP A 68 10.63 6.90 0.78
C ASP A 68 11.91 6.17 1.22
N ARG A 69 12.05 5.87 2.52
CA ARG A 69 13.23 5.18 3.07
C ARG A 69 13.23 3.68 2.78
N ASP A 70 12.10 3.00 2.90
CA ASP A 70 12.04 1.55 3.07
C ASP A 70 11.42 0.80 1.89
N ILE A 71 10.53 1.42 1.10
CA ILE A 71 9.98 0.78 -0.10
C ILE A 71 11.08 0.47 -1.13
N PRO A 72 12.07 1.34 -1.41
CA PRO A 72 13.15 1.00 -2.34
C PRO A 72 13.94 -0.24 -1.90
N LYS A 73 14.13 -0.45 -0.59
CA LYS A 73 14.81 -1.64 -0.04
C LYS A 73 13.95 -2.90 -0.20
N LEU A 74 12.63 -2.78 0.03
CA LEU A 74 11.69 -3.88 -0.20
C LEU A 74 11.71 -4.34 -1.67
N LEU A 75 11.61 -3.40 -2.60
CA LEU A 75 11.53 -3.69 -4.03
C LEU A 75 12.84 -4.24 -4.63
N THR A 76 13.98 -3.91 -4.04
CA THR A 76 15.29 -4.46 -4.43
C THR A 76 15.61 -5.78 -3.74
N THR A 77 14.92 -6.14 -2.66
CA THR A 77 15.10 -7.44 -1.98
C THR A 77 14.46 -8.57 -2.80
N PRO A 78 15.17 -9.71 -3.05
CA PRO A 78 14.60 -10.85 -3.78
C PRO A 78 13.43 -11.50 -3.03
N ALA A 79 12.23 -11.29 -3.55
CA ALA A 79 10.99 -11.91 -3.08
C ALA A 79 10.02 -12.06 -4.25
N ARG A 80 9.17 -13.09 -4.21
CA ARG A 80 8.16 -13.31 -5.25
C ARG A 80 6.99 -12.33 -5.10
N ILE A 81 6.49 -12.15 -3.88
CA ILE A 81 5.40 -11.22 -3.55
C ILE A 81 5.89 -10.22 -2.52
N ARG A 82 5.57 -8.94 -2.75
CA ARG A 82 5.93 -7.81 -1.88
C ARG A 82 4.68 -7.10 -1.39
N PHE A 83 4.56 -6.91 -0.08
CA PHE A 83 3.41 -6.23 0.51
C PHE A 83 3.79 -5.11 1.48
N LEU A 84 2.88 -4.17 1.66
CA LEU A 84 3.02 -3.12 2.68
C LEU A 84 2.00 -3.34 3.78
N SER A 85 2.44 -3.18 5.03
CA SER A 85 1.55 -3.08 6.19
C SER A 85 1.65 -1.66 6.74
N ILE A 86 0.70 -0.82 6.38
CA ILE A 86 0.59 0.58 6.81
C ILE A 86 -0.29 0.61 8.05
N GLU A 87 0.24 0.05 9.13
CA GLU A 87 -0.47 -0.18 10.38
C GLU A 87 0.42 0.08 11.60
N PRO A 88 0.17 1.14 12.39
CA PRO A 88 -0.84 2.17 12.13
C PRO A 88 -0.45 3.12 10.99
N MET A 89 -1.44 3.63 10.25
CA MET A 89 -1.23 4.75 9.33
C MET A 89 -1.21 6.08 10.11
N LEU A 90 -0.05 6.73 10.17
CA LEU A 90 0.21 7.92 11.01
C LEU A 90 0.48 9.19 10.21
N GLY A 91 0.45 9.09 8.88
CA GLY A 91 0.51 10.22 7.97
C GLY A 91 0.05 9.81 6.57
N PRO A 92 -0.16 10.78 5.67
CA PRO A 92 -0.44 10.48 4.27
C PRO A 92 0.73 9.73 3.62
N ILE A 93 0.39 8.84 2.68
CA ILE A 93 1.35 8.13 1.83
C ILE A 93 0.82 8.18 0.40
N ASP A 94 1.67 8.62 -0.53
CA ASP A 94 1.49 8.51 -1.98
C ASP A 94 2.45 7.45 -2.53
N LEU A 95 1.93 6.26 -2.79
CA LEU A 95 2.63 5.15 -3.42
C LEU A 95 2.83 5.38 -4.93
N GLU A 96 2.17 6.36 -5.52
CA GLU A 96 2.42 6.79 -6.89
C GLU A 96 3.59 7.79 -6.97
N SER A 97 4.15 8.20 -5.83
CA SER A 97 5.21 9.20 -5.70
C SER A 97 6.16 8.89 -4.55
N VAL A 98 6.93 7.81 -4.67
CA VAL A 98 7.97 7.40 -3.70
C VAL A 98 9.34 7.87 -4.17
N ARG A 99 10.13 8.49 -3.29
CA ARG A 99 11.50 8.92 -3.64
C ARG A 99 12.39 7.71 -3.95
N TRP A 100 13.10 7.76 -5.07
CA TRP A 100 14.03 6.70 -5.44
C TRP A 100 15.50 7.12 -5.26
N PRO A 101 16.30 6.40 -4.45
CA PRO A 101 17.67 6.85 -4.09
C PRO A 101 18.64 6.97 -5.28
N SER A 102 18.53 6.10 -6.29
CA SER A 102 19.48 6.02 -7.41
C SER A 102 19.08 6.85 -8.64
N LEU A 103 18.02 7.66 -8.55
CA LEU A 103 17.49 8.42 -9.68
C LEU A 103 17.44 9.93 -9.36
N ASP A 104 18.49 10.51 -8.78
CA ASP A 104 18.67 11.97 -8.60
C ASP A 104 17.40 12.76 -8.19
N GLY A 105 16.69 12.28 -7.16
CA GLY A 105 15.48 12.94 -6.65
C GLY A 105 14.18 12.63 -7.41
N HIS A 106 14.21 11.76 -8.42
CA HIS A 106 13.02 11.26 -9.07
C HIS A 106 12.09 10.53 -8.08
N ARG A 107 10.79 10.65 -8.33
CA ARG A 107 9.74 9.96 -7.60
C ARG A 107 9.05 8.96 -8.53
N VAL A 108 8.71 7.81 -7.97
CA VAL A 108 8.30 6.62 -8.70
C VAL A 108 6.95 6.15 -8.18
N ASP A 109 6.13 5.71 -9.12
CA ASP A 109 4.93 4.92 -8.86
C ASP A 109 5.33 3.46 -8.62
N VAL A 110 5.36 3.08 -7.35
CA VAL A 110 5.75 1.73 -6.92
C VAL A 110 4.65 0.70 -7.09
N LEU A 111 3.44 1.14 -7.47
CA LEU A 111 2.31 0.26 -7.77
C LEU A 111 2.33 -0.20 -9.23
N ARG A 112 2.84 0.64 -10.15
CA ARG A 112 2.83 0.39 -11.61
C ARG A 112 4.21 0.16 -12.22
N GLY A 113 5.28 0.58 -11.54
CA GLY A 113 6.65 0.42 -12.04
C GLY A 113 7.00 1.45 -13.11
N GLY A 114 7.00 2.72 -12.72
CA GLY A 114 7.29 3.86 -13.60
C GLY A 114 7.18 5.17 -12.85
N TYR A 115 7.04 6.30 -13.54
CA TYR A 115 6.82 7.59 -12.89
C TYR A 115 5.77 8.43 -13.62
N TRP A 116 5.10 9.27 -12.86
CA TRP A 116 4.29 10.37 -13.37
C TRP A 116 5.18 11.58 -13.60
N ASN A 117 5.11 12.21 -14.76
CA ASN A 117 5.79 13.47 -15.00
C ASN A 117 5.00 14.66 -14.44
N GLU A 118 5.69 15.79 -14.26
CA GLU A 118 5.06 17.06 -13.92
C GLU A 118 4.09 17.50 -15.04
N ALA A 119 2.90 17.96 -14.66
CA ALA A 119 1.90 18.44 -15.62
C ALA A 119 2.19 19.90 -16.07
N PRO A 120 1.95 20.23 -17.36
CA PRO A 120 1.54 19.35 -18.45
C PRO A 120 2.71 18.48 -18.93
N TYR A 121 2.42 17.30 -19.51
CA TYR A 121 3.49 16.45 -20.04
C TYR A 121 4.28 17.16 -21.14
N VAL A 122 5.58 17.31 -20.91
CA VAL A 122 6.56 17.75 -21.90
C VAL A 122 7.61 16.66 -22.06
N ILE A 123 8.06 16.40 -23.29
CA ILE A 123 9.15 15.45 -23.54
C ILE A 123 10.38 15.89 -22.74
N GLY A 124 10.92 14.99 -21.92
CA GLY A 124 12.03 15.26 -21.00
C GLY A 124 11.65 15.90 -19.67
N ALA A 125 10.35 16.05 -19.36
CA ALA A 125 9.88 16.51 -18.07
C ALA A 125 10.35 15.58 -16.93
N ARG A 126 10.66 16.19 -15.78
CA ARG A 126 11.02 15.46 -14.57
C ARG A 126 9.80 14.74 -13.99
N SER A 127 10.04 13.74 -13.13
CA SER A 127 8.96 13.16 -12.34
C SER A 127 8.29 14.23 -11.48
N ALA A 128 6.97 14.17 -11.35
CA ALA A 128 6.22 15.08 -10.51
C ALA A 128 6.74 15.03 -9.06
N ALA A 129 6.86 16.20 -8.43
CA ALA A 129 7.11 16.27 -7.00
C ALA A 129 5.94 15.67 -6.21
N LEU A 130 6.15 15.40 -4.91
CA LEU A 130 5.07 14.96 -4.03
C LEU A 130 3.95 16.02 -4.03
N ASP A 131 2.70 15.57 -4.13
CA ASP A 131 1.48 16.40 -4.23
C ASP A 131 1.40 17.33 -5.45
N ALA A 132 2.37 17.32 -6.36
CA ALA A 132 2.30 18.08 -7.60
C ALA A 132 1.30 17.44 -8.59
N PRO A 133 0.65 18.23 -9.46
CA PRO A 133 -0.18 17.71 -10.53
C PRO A 133 0.58 16.72 -11.41
N LYS A 134 0.00 15.53 -11.60
CA LYS A 134 0.55 14.44 -12.42
C LYS A 134 0.12 14.62 -13.88
N GLY A 135 1.09 14.58 -14.79
CA GLY A 135 0.90 14.63 -16.24
C GLY A 135 0.77 13.22 -16.83
N GLY A 136 1.62 12.91 -17.81
CA GLY A 136 1.69 11.57 -18.41
C GLY A 136 2.37 10.55 -17.48
N PHE A 137 2.15 9.26 -17.77
CA PHE A 137 2.86 8.16 -17.11
C PHE A 137 3.93 7.59 -18.04
N THR A 138 5.14 7.39 -17.51
CA THR A 138 6.25 6.74 -18.20
C THR A 138 6.59 5.44 -17.47
N SER A 139 6.34 4.29 -18.12
CA SER A 139 6.75 2.98 -17.58
C SER A 139 8.27 2.82 -17.66
N HIS A 140 8.86 2.14 -16.67
CA HIS A 140 10.28 1.79 -16.66
C HIS A 140 10.43 0.27 -16.69
N SER A 141 10.88 -0.25 -17.83
CA SER A 141 11.06 -1.70 -18.01
C SER A 141 12.17 -2.29 -17.16
N ASP A 142 13.07 -1.45 -16.65
CA ASP A 142 14.19 -1.78 -15.76
C ASP A 142 13.84 -1.64 -14.27
N PHE A 143 12.58 -1.32 -13.93
CA PHE A 143 12.16 -1.22 -12.54
C PHE A 143 12.15 -2.60 -11.86
N PRO A 144 12.77 -2.76 -10.67
CA PRO A 144 13.12 -4.08 -10.13
C PRO A 144 11.90 -4.93 -9.75
N SER A 145 10.82 -4.30 -9.29
CA SER A 145 9.54 -4.94 -8.96
C SER A 145 8.50 -3.89 -8.54
N THR A 146 7.24 -4.29 -8.37
CA THR A 146 6.16 -3.44 -7.83
C THR A 146 5.65 -3.97 -6.49
N ILE A 147 4.80 -3.19 -5.82
CA ILE A 147 4.02 -3.66 -4.67
C ILE A 147 2.83 -4.51 -5.18
N ASP A 148 2.66 -5.68 -4.57
CA ASP A 148 1.62 -6.65 -4.92
C ASP A 148 0.40 -6.58 -4.00
N TRP A 149 0.54 -6.04 -2.79
CA TRP A 149 -0.54 -5.98 -1.82
C TRP A 149 -0.34 -4.87 -0.79
N VAL A 150 -1.40 -4.16 -0.44
CA VAL A 150 -1.37 -3.11 0.59
C VAL A 150 -2.40 -3.40 1.67
N ILE A 151 -1.91 -3.40 2.91
CA ILE A 151 -2.70 -3.52 4.12
C ILE A 151 -2.67 -2.17 4.84
N ALA A 152 -3.82 -1.67 5.29
CA ALA A 152 -3.94 -0.43 6.05
C ALA A 152 -4.83 -0.59 7.28
N GLY A 153 -4.53 0.18 8.31
CA GLY A 153 -5.28 0.13 9.56
C GLY A 153 -4.81 1.15 10.59
N GLY A 154 -5.64 1.39 11.60
CA GLY A 154 -5.34 2.27 12.71
C GLY A 154 -4.79 1.56 13.95
N GLU A 155 -4.25 2.34 14.87
CA GLU A 155 -3.62 1.84 16.09
C GLU A 155 -4.67 1.37 17.11
N SER A 156 -4.39 0.27 17.82
CA SER A 156 -5.27 -0.25 18.87
C SER A 156 -4.59 -0.12 20.24
N GLY A 157 -5.41 0.01 21.31
CA GLY A 157 -4.91 0.01 22.68
C GLY A 157 -4.85 1.39 23.31
N ARG A 158 -4.28 1.45 24.52
CA ARG A 158 -4.15 2.68 25.30
C ARG A 158 -3.14 3.61 24.64
N GLY A 159 -3.50 4.88 24.47
CA GLY A 159 -2.63 5.87 23.82
C GLY A 159 -2.51 5.70 22.30
N ALA A 160 -3.42 4.93 21.68
CA ALA A 160 -3.47 4.78 20.23
C ALA A 160 -3.57 6.14 19.54
N ARG A 161 -2.70 6.36 18.56
CA ARG A 161 -2.71 7.54 17.69
C ARG A 161 -3.86 7.45 16.69
N ILE A 162 -4.34 8.61 16.28
CA ILE A 162 -5.49 8.75 15.39
C ILE A 162 -5.03 8.61 13.94
N THR A 163 -5.68 7.73 13.19
CA THR A 163 -5.52 7.63 11.73
C THR A 163 -6.58 8.47 11.05
N HIS A 164 -6.17 9.42 10.21
CA HIS A 164 -7.11 10.25 9.46
C HIS A 164 -7.82 9.43 8.35
N PRO A 165 -9.16 9.51 8.21
CA PRO A 165 -9.89 8.68 7.25
C PRO A 165 -9.54 8.96 5.79
N VAL A 166 -9.27 10.22 5.44
CA VAL A 166 -8.84 10.58 4.07
C VAL A 166 -7.53 9.90 3.68
N TRP A 167 -6.59 9.66 4.60
CA TRP A 167 -5.35 8.97 4.27
C TRP A 167 -5.62 7.54 3.79
N VAL A 168 -6.49 6.81 4.51
CA VAL A 168 -6.88 5.44 4.16
C VAL A 168 -7.64 5.41 2.83
N ARG A 169 -8.56 6.36 2.59
CA ARG A 169 -9.30 6.45 1.32
C ARG A 169 -8.36 6.70 0.14
N ARG A 170 -7.44 7.67 0.26
CA ARG A 170 -6.46 7.94 -0.79
C ARG A 170 -5.60 6.72 -1.09
N LEU A 171 -5.17 5.99 -0.06
CA LEU A 171 -4.39 4.76 -0.23
C LEU A 171 -5.20 3.66 -0.94
N ARG A 172 -6.47 3.46 -0.56
CA ARG A 172 -7.40 2.57 -1.26
C ARG A 172 -7.53 2.95 -2.73
N ASP A 173 -7.72 4.23 -3.03
CA ASP A 173 -7.98 4.72 -4.38
C ASP A 173 -6.74 4.58 -5.27
N GLN A 174 -5.53 4.83 -4.74
CA GLN A 174 -4.27 4.53 -5.42
C GLN A 174 -4.15 3.05 -5.76
N CYS A 175 -4.44 2.17 -4.79
CA CYS A 175 -4.40 0.72 -5.02
C CYS A 175 -5.41 0.29 -6.08
N HIS A 176 -6.65 0.78 -5.99
CA HIS A 176 -7.70 0.49 -6.97
C HIS A 176 -7.32 0.97 -8.37
N GLY A 177 -6.83 2.21 -8.50
CA GLY A 177 -6.41 2.75 -9.78
C GLY A 177 -5.21 2.03 -10.40
N ALA A 178 -4.44 1.31 -9.60
CA ALA A 178 -3.29 0.51 -10.05
C ALA A 178 -3.58 -0.99 -10.13
N ASP A 179 -4.82 -1.42 -9.85
CA ASP A 179 -5.22 -2.84 -9.75
C ASP A 179 -4.38 -3.65 -8.73
N VAL A 180 -4.08 -3.02 -7.58
CA VAL A 180 -3.38 -3.63 -6.44
C VAL A 180 -4.43 -4.05 -5.41
N PRO A 181 -4.43 -5.32 -4.96
CA PRO A 181 -5.23 -5.75 -3.83
C PRO A 181 -5.04 -4.85 -2.60
N PHE A 182 -6.16 -4.42 -2.01
CA PHE A 182 -6.19 -3.57 -0.82
C PHE A 182 -6.98 -4.24 0.30
N LEU A 183 -6.36 -4.35 1.48
CA LEU A 183 -6.99 -4.80 2.71
C LEU A 183 -7.03 -3.64 3.70
N PHE A 184 -8.24 -3.25 4.12
CA PHE A 184 -8.41 -2.41 5.31
C PHE A 184 -8.73 -3.30 6.49
N LYS A 185 -7.76 -3.45 7.41
CA LYS A 185 -7.89 -4.40 8.51
C LYS A 185 -8.90 -3.90 9.53
N GLN A 186 -8.73 -2.65 9.98
CA GLN A 186 -9.62 -1.98 10.93
C GLN A 186 -9.17 -0.56 11.28
N TRP A 187 -10.06 0.19 11.92
CA TRP A 187 -9.81 1.49 12.52
C TRP A 187 -8.99 1.47 13.82
N GLY A 188 -9.02 0.37 14.57
CA GLY A 188 -8.34 0.30 15.87
C GLY A 188 -9.11 1.04 16.97
N GLN A 189 -8.47 1.91 17.74
CA GLN A 189 -9.09 2.56 18.89
C GLN A 189 -10.07 3.68 18.48
N TRP A 190 -9.79 4.36 17.37
CA TRP A 190 -10.47 5.56 16.92
C TRP A 190 -11.18 5.32 15.59
N MET A 191 -12.44 5.76 15.45
CA MET A 191 -13.19 5.70 14.19
C MET A 191 -13.71 7.09 13.78
N PRO A 192 -14.03 7.31 12.50
CA PRO A 192 -14.72 8.53 12.06
C PRO A 192 -16.05 8.71 12.80
N GLY A 193 -16.29 9.90 13.34
CA GLY A 193 -17.58 10.23 13.99
C GLY A 193 -18.72 10.43 12.99
N ILE A 194 -18.40 10.80 11.74
CA ILE A 194 -19.39 10.88 10.66
C ILE A 194 -19.91 9.48 10.35
N GLY A 195 -21.24 9.32 10.41
CA GLY A 195 -21.90 8.03 10.16
C GLY A 195 -21.84 7.06 11.34
N ALA A 196 -21.41 7.50 12.52
CA ALA A 196 -21.45 6.68 13.73
C ALA A 196 -22.90 6.33 14.12
N THR A 197 -23.09 5.08 14.55
CA THR A 197 -24.36 4.60 15.13
C THR A 197 -24.58 5.18 16.52
N VAL A 198 -25.82 5.14 17.02
CA VAL A 198 -26.15 5.55 18.40
C VAL A 198 -25.32 4.78 19.43
N GLU A 199 -25.18 3.46 19.27
CA GLU A 199 -24.35 2.63 20.16
C GLU A 199 -22.89 3.10 20.20
N GLN A 200 -22.32 3.44 19.04
CA GLN A 200 -20.93 3.94 18.96
C GLN A 200 -20.77 5.32 19.61
N ILE A 201 -21.75 6.21 19.45
CA ILE A 201 -21.74 7.54 20.06
C ILE A 201 -21.85 7.41 21.59
N GLU A 202 -22.78 6.59 22.09
CA GLU A 202 -22.97 6.36 23.53
C GLU A 202 -21.76 5.66 24.17
N ALA A 203 -21.09 4.79 23.42
CA ALA A 203 -19.89 4.09 23.90
C ALA A 203 -18.59 4.91 23.74
N ALA A 204 -18.64 6.10 23.13
CA ALA A 204 -17.45 6.91 22.91
C ALA A 204 -16.86 7.40 24.24
N ARG A 205 -15.57 7.10 24.45
CA ARG A 205 -14.82 7.51 25.65
C ARG A 205 -14.29 8.93 25.54
N SER A 206 -14.04 9.38 24.32
CA SER A 206 -13.53 10.71 23.98
C SER A 206 -13.75 11.00 22.50
N GLY A 207 -13.86 12.28 22.15
CA GLY A 207 -13.80 12.79 20.78
C GLY A 207 -12.54 13.65 20.58
N ALA A 208 -12.04 13.69 19.35
CA ALA A 208 -10.95 14.59 18.94
C ALA A 208 -11.06 14.87 17.45
N TRP A 209 -10.44 15.96 17.01
CA TRP A 209 -10.30 16.32 15.61
C TRP A 209 -8.86 16.05 15.17
N ILE A 210 -8.70 15.56 13.94
CA ILE A 210 -7.41 15.38 13.30
C ILE A 210 -7.39 16.10 11.96
N GLN A 211 -6.36 16.90 11.73
CA GLN A 211 -6.10 17.55 10.46
C GLN A 211 -5.44 16.60 9.47
N LEU A 212 -5.48 16.93 8.17
CA LEU A 212 -4.74 16.20 7.14
C LEU A 212 -3.22 16.16 7.37
N SER A 213 -2.68 17.14 8.11
CA SER A 213 -1.27 17.22 8.55
C SER A 213 -0.91 16.20 9.63
N GLY A 214 -1.92 15.60 10.29
CA GLY A 214 -1.77 14.73 11.45
C GLY A 214 -1.82 15.47 12.79
N HIS A 215 -1.97 16.80 12.79
CA HIS A 215 -2.19 17.56 14.02
C HIS A 215 -3.55 17.21 14.63
N VAL A 216 -3.57 16.94 15.94
CA VAL A 216 -4.77 16.57 16.70
C VAL A 216 -5.14 17.70 17.65
N HIS A 217 -6.43 18.06 17.69
CA HIS A 217 -6.97 19.10 18.58
C HIS A 217 -8.35 18.69 19.14
N ASP A 218 -8.80 19.39 20.18
CA ASP A 218 -10.04 19.10 20.90
C ASP A 218 -11.30 19.72 20.26
N GLY A 219 -11.12 20.64 19.31
CA GLY A 219 -12.19 21.36 18.63
C GLY A 219 -12.71 22.60 19.36
N ASN A 220 -12.05 23.03 20.44
CA ASN A 220 -12.47 24.21 21.21
C ASN A 220 -12.03 25.54 20.58
N ASP A 221 -10.96 25.53 19.78
CA ASP A 221 -10.46 26.70 19.07
C ASP A 221 -10.76 26.60 17.57
N LEU A 222 -11.65 27.49 17.09
CA LEU A 222 -12.04 27.58 15.69
C LEU A 222 -10.88 27.97 14.76
N ALA A 223 -9.86 28.67 15.27
CA ALA A 223 -8.70 29.09 14.48
C ALA A 223 -7.78 27.92 14.13
N VAL A 224 -7.89 26.80 14.85
CA VAL A 224 -7.08 25.59 14.60
C VAL A 224 -7.69 24.73 13.48
N PHE A 225 -8.97 24.89 13.16
CA PHE A 225 -9.59 24.05 12.14
C PHE A 225 -8.98 24.29 10.75
N ALA A 226 -8.70 23.21 10.04
CA ALA A 226 -8.25 23.23 8.67
C ALA A 226 -9.25 22.52 7.75
N ASN A 227 -9.13 22.80 6.45
CA ASN A 227 -9.96 22.11 5.47
C ASN A 227 -9.57 20.62 5.43
N GLY A 228 -10.57 19.76 5.54
CA GLY A 228 -10.40 18.31 5.52
C GLY A 228 -10.29 17.65 6.89
N ASP A 229 -10.38 18.42 7.98
CA ASP A 229 -10.36 17.88 9.35
C ASP A 229 -11.44 16.81 9.56
N ALA A 230 -11.07 15.76 10.29
CA ALA A 230 -11.95 14.67 10.62
C ALA A 230 -12.21 14.62 12.13
N HIS A 231 -13.49 14.62 12.50
CA HIS A 231 -13.91 14.27 13.86
C HIS A 231 -13.81 12.76 14.07
N MET A 232 -13.17 12.35 15.15
CA MET A 232 -12.84 10.97 15.48
C MET A 232 -13.31 10.63 16.89
N LEU A 233 -13.92 9.45 17.04
CA LEU A 233 -14.45 8.93 18.30
C LEU A 233 -13.60 7.74 18.79
N SER A 234 -13.19 7.79 20.06
CA SER A 234 -12.51 6.69 20.73
C SER A 234 -13.55 5.71 21.30
N VAL A 235 -13.85 4.66 20.55
CA VAL A 235 -14.88 3.66 20.91
C VAL A 235 -14.27 2.28 21.21
N GLY A 236 -12.97 2.12 20.97
CA GLY A 236 -12.27 0.86 21.12
C GLY A 236 -12.41 -0.07 19.92
N LYS A 237 -11.41 -0.95 19.78
CA LYS A 237 -11.20 -1.87 18.65
C LYS A 237 -12.48 -2.55 18.14
N ARG A 238 -13.26 -3.12 19.06
CA ARG A 238 -14.45 -3.90 18.72
C ARG A 238 -15.52 -3.06 18.03
N LEU A 239 -15.80 -1.87 18.55
CA LEU A 239 -16.86 -1.00 18.04
C LEU A 239 -16.42 -0.16 16.85
N ALA A 240 -15.13 0.18 16.77
CA ALA A 240 -14.57 0.92 15.63
C ALA A 240 -14.65 0.08 14.35
N GLY A 241 -14.38 -1.23 14.46
CA GLY A 241 -14.61 -2.18 13.39
C GLY A 241 -13.70 -2.01 12.17
N ARG A 242 -14.12 -2.62 11.06
CA ARG A 242 -13.34 -2.77 9.81
C ARG A 242 -14.01 -2.20 8.57
N MET A 243 -15.07 -1.43 8.74
CA MET A 243 -15.76 -0.81 7.61
C MET A 243 -15.07 0.50 7.25
N LEU A 244 -14.72 0.65 5.98
CA LEU A 244 -14.30 1.91 5.39
C LEU A 244 -15.41 2.33 4.42
N ASP A 245 -16.04 3.47 4.68
CA ASP A 245 -17.19 3.97 3.90
C ASP A 245 -18.31 2.92 3.75
N GLY A 246 -18.59 2.16 4.82
CA GLY A 246 -19.62 1.13 4.86
C GLY A 246 -19.26 -0.21 4.19
N ILE A 247 -18.05 -0.33 3.64
CA ILE A 247 -17.60 -1.51 2.90
C ILE A 247 -16.43 -2.20 3.61
N VAL A 248 -16.39 -3.52 3.55
CA VAL A 248 -15.26 -4.33 4.02
C VAL A 248 -14.26 -4.54 2.88
N HIS A 249 -13.09 -3.93 2.97
CA HIS A 249 -11.98 -4.14 2.03
C HIS A 249 -11.08 -5.27 2.52
N HIS A 250 -11.09 -6.41 1.83
CA HIS A 250 -10.41 -7.64 2.25
C HIS A 250 -9.74 -8.36 1.09
N ALA A 251 -9.32 -7.64 0.05
CA ALA A 251 -8.68 -8.24 -1.10
C ALA A 251 -7.30 -8.81 -0.73
N PHE A 252 -6.96 -9.95 -1.33
CA PHE A 252 -5.67 -10.62 -1.23
C PHE A 252 -5.07 -10.78 -2.64
N PRO A 253 -3.74 -10.78 -2.78
CA PRO A 253 -3.11 -11.09 -4.04
C PRO A 253 -3.26 -12.57 -4.36
N ASP A 254 -3.37 -12.88 -5.66
CA ASP A 254 -3.19 -14.24 -6.14
C ASP A 254 -1.73 -14.69 -5.90
N SER A 255 -1.50 -16.00 -5.92
CA SER A 255 -0.15 -16.54 -5.72
C SER A 255 0.85 -16.20 -6.85
N THR A 256 0.40 -15.52 -7.91
CA THR A 256 1.22 -15.06 -9.04
C THR A 256 1.55 -13.57 -8.86
N PRO A 257 2.83 -13.17 -8.90
CA PRO A 257 3.21 -11.75 -8.85
C PRO A 257 2.57 -10.97 -9.98
N ARG A 258 2.25 -9.69 -9.74
CA ARG A 258 1.83 -8.84 -10.84
C ARG A 258 3.04 -8.56 -11.73
N SER A 259 2.89 -8.75 -13.04
CA SER A 259 3.92 -8.29 -13.96
C SER A 259 3.97 -6.77 -13.89
N SER A 260 5.15 -6.18 -14.05
CA SER A 260 5.21 -4.78 -14.46
C SER A 260 4.40 -4.63 -15.75
N THR A 261 3.89 -3.43 -16.04
CA THR A 261 3.03 -3.13 -17.21
C THR A 261 3.64 -3.49 -18.58
N VAL A 262 4.86 -4.04 -18.62
CA VAL A 262 5.56 -4.49 -19.82
C VAL A 262 4.96 -5.79 -20.39
N ASP A 263 4.52 -6.75 -19.57
CA ASP A 263 4.04 -8.04 -20.10
C ASP A 263 2.59 -7.99 -20.61
N SER A 264 1.77 -7.05 -20.12
CA SER A 264 0.36 -6.92 -20.52
C SER A 264 0.16 -6.29 -21.90
N VAL A 265 1.17 -5.59 -22.42
CA VAL A 265 1.17 -5.00 -23.78
C VAL A 265 1.64 -6.04 -24.81
N ALA A 266 2.54 -6.95 -24.44
CA ALA A 266 2.99 -8.03 -25.33
C ALA A 266 1.89 -9.07 -25.60
N ALA A 267 0.97 -9.29 -24.66
CA ALA A 267 -0.12 -10.27 -24.79
C ALA A 267 -1.33 -9.78 -25.61
N ARG A 268 -1.41 -8.50 -26.01
CA ARG A 268 -2.56 -7.91 -26.75
C ARG A 268 -2.27 -7.69 -28.24
N ARG A 269 -1.59 -8.64 -28.90
CA ARG A 269 -1.25 -8.56 -30.33
C ARG A 269 -2.12 -9.36 -31.30
N ASP A 270 -3.27 -9.86 -30.87
CA ASP A 270 -4.30 -10.29 -31.81
C ASP A 270 -5.53 -9.37 -31.72
N PRO A 271 -5.75 -8.50 -32.72
CA PRO A 271 -7.02 -7.80 -32.82
C PRO A 271 -8.12 -8.82 -33.14
N PRO A 272 -9.30 -8.76 -32.49
CA PRO A 272 -10.41 -9.61 -32.85
C PRO A 272 -10.78 -9.36 -34.32
N ALA A 273 -10.85 -10.45 -35.09
CA ALA A 273 -11.31 -10.42 -36.48
C ALA A 273 -12.65 -9.69 -36.56
N ARG A 274 -12.65 -8.48 -37.14
CA ARG A 274 -13.89 -7.77 -37.48
C ARG A 274 -14.66 -8.62 -38.48
N ARG A 275 -15.77 -9.22 -38.05
CA ARG A 275 -16.82 -9.66 -38.96
C ARG A 275 -17.40 -8.43 -39.64
N VAL A 276 -17.06 -8.25 -40.91
CA VAL A 276 -17.76 -7.31 -41.80
C VAL A 276 -19.16 -7.88 -42.02
N ILE A 277 -20.18 -7.20 -41.52
CA ILE A 277 -21.57 -7.46 -41.89
C ILE A 277 -21.81 -6.68 -43.19
N PRO A 278 -22.19 -7.33 -44.31
CA PRO A 278 -22.53 -6.61 -45.53
C PRO A 278 -23.89 -5.91 -45.34
N ILE A 279 -23.91 -4.59 -45.52
CA ILE A 279 -25.15 -3.83 -45.65
C ILE A 279 -25.71 -4.16 -47.05
N VAL A 280 -26.80 -4.92 -47.07
CA VAL A 280 -27.60 -5.15 -48.29
C VAL A 280 -28.33 -3.85 -48.61
N GLY A 281 -28.14 -3.37 -49.83
CA GLY A 281 -28.76 -2.13 -50.31
C GLY A 281 -30.25 -2.29 -50.54
N ASP A 282 -31.02 -1.30 -50.08
CA ASP A 282 -32.39 -1.09 -50.50
C ASP A 282 -32.42 -0.48 -51.91
N ARG A 283 -33.07 -1.18 -52.83
CA ARG A 283 -33.62 -0.62 -54.07
C ARG A 283 -35.13 -0.88 -54.10
N HIS A 284 -35.85 0.24 -54.21
CA HIS A 284 -37.15 0.44 -54.87
C HIS A 284 -38.41 0.05 -54.08
N VAL A 285 -39.16 1.08 -53.64
CA VAL A 285 -40.23 1.72 -54.45
C VAL A 285 -40.13 3.23 -54.28
#